data_AF-A0A2E6H1G7-F1
#
_entry.id   AF-A0A2E6H1G7-F1
#
_cell.length_a   1.000
_cell.length_b   1.000
_cell.length_c   1.000
_cell.angle_alpha   90.00
_cell.angle_beta   90.00
_cell.angle_gamma   90.00
#
_symmetry.space_group_name_H-M   'P 1'
#
loop_
_entity.id
_entity.type
_entity.pdbx_description
1 polymer ?
#
loop_
_entity_poly.entity_id
_entity_poly.type
_entity_poly.pdbx_seq_one_letter_code
_entity_poly.pdbx_strand_id
1 'polypeptide(L)'
;MAKLSRSQLKSIVKECLVEILEEGLTGQSQSTSALKESRDLRARPTTRTQSRPTKQFESAVNRTVNALTSDSTMASIFADTAATTLQEQQVHEPRSNVKSDIIDTPSVESVDDTFGEAAQNWAALAFSDAKKTEGN
;
A
#
# COMPACT_ATOMS: atom_id res chain seq x y z
N MET A 1 10.03 8.13 38.83
CA MET A 1 9.61 7.56 37.54
C MET A 1 8.16 7.96 37.30
N ALA A 2 7.90 8.75 36.25
CA ALA A 2 6.55 9.24 35.95
C ALA A 2 5.65 8.04 35.62
N LYS A 3 4.57 7.87 36.38
CA LYS A 3 3.59 6.80 36.14
C LYS A 3 2.79 7.19 34.91
N LEU A 4 3.14 6.62 33.75
CA LEU A 4 2.34 6.77 32.54
C LEU A 4 0.95 6.19 32.80
N SER A 5 -0.08 6.97 32.47
CA SER A 5 -1.45 6.49 32.52
C SER A 5 -1.67 5.43 31.43
N ARG A 6 -2.57 4.47 31.68
CA ARG A 6 -2.91 3.44 30.68
C ARG A 6 -3.41 4.04 29.37
N SER A 7 -4.01 5.24 29.40
CA SER A 7 -4.43 5.98 28.21
C SER A 7 -3.26 6.53 27.41
N GLN A 8 -2.23 7.08 28.06
CA GLN A 8 -1.01 7.56 27.38
C GLN A 8 -0.24 6.41 26.72
N LEU A 9 -0.10 5.28 27.43
CA LEU A 9 0.52 4.10 26.85
C LEU A 9 -0.25 3.59 25.64
N LYS A 10 -1.59 3.59 25.70
CA LYS A 10 -2.43 3.26 24.56
C LYS A 10 -2.31 4.24 23.39
N SER A 11 -2.02 5.53 23.64
CA SER A 11 -1.77 6.50 22.57
C SER A 11 -0.46 6.20 21.85
N ILE A 12 0.61 5.97 22.62
CA ILE A 12 1.94 5.65 22.09
C ILE A 12 1.89 4.36 21.26
N VAL A 13 1.20 3.32 21.77
CA VAL A 13 1.02 2.06 21.04
C VAL A 13 0.22 2.27 19.75
N LYS A 14 -0.79 3.14 19.75
CA LYS A 14 -1.57 3.45 18.54
C LYS A 14 -0.73 4.17 17.49
N GLU A 15 0.04 5.16 17.90
CA GLU A 15 0.94 5.90 17.01
C GLU A 15 1.98 4.96 16.38
N CYS A 16 2.64 4.12 17.21
CA CYS A 16 3.62 3.15 16.74
C CYS A 16 3.03 2.11 15.77
N LEU A 17 1.79 1.63 15.99
CA LEU A 17 1.14 0.71 15.06
C LEU A 17 0.78 1.35 13.72
N VAL A 18 0.42 2.64 13.72
CA VAL A 18 0.15 3.38 12.49
C VAL A 18 1.44 3.58 11.69
N GLU A 19 2.53 3.94 12.36
CA GLU A 19 3.84 4.12 11.72
C GLU A 19 4.33 2.83 11.05
N ILE A 20 4.29 1.68 11.75
CA ILE A 20 4.69 0.39 11.17
C ILE A 20 3.86 0.02 9.94
N LEU A 21 2.55 0.33 9.97
CA LEU A 21 1.67 0.04 8.83
C LEU A 21 2.01 0.92 7.63
N GLU A 22 2.24 2.22 7.85
CA GLU A 22 2.63 3.16 6.78
C GLU A 22 3.97 2.79 6.15
N GLU A 23 4.94 2.38 6.97
CA GLU A 23 6.27 1.92 6.52
C GLU A 23 6.19 0.62 5.71
N GLY A 24 5.33 -0.33 6.10
CA GLY A 24 5.14 -1.59 5.38
C GLY A 24 4.38 -1.45 4.05
N LEU A 25 3.44 -0.48 3.95
CA LEU A 25 2.60 -0.28 2.78
C LEU A 25 3.28 0.54 1.66
N THR A 26 4.23 1.41 1.98
CA THR A 26 4.90 2.28 0.99
C THR A 26 6.20 1.72 0.38
N GLY A 27 6.66 0.54 0.85
CA GLY A 27 7.97 -0.02 0.48
C GLY A 27 8.12 -0.67 -0.90
N GLN A 28 7.09 -0.75 -1.75
CA GLN A 28 7.13 -1.60 -2.96
C GLN A 28 6.54 -0.94 -4.22
N SER A 29 7.16 0.14 -4.74
CA SER A 29 6.88 0.55 -6.13
C SER A 29 7.98 1.44 -6.73
N GLN A 30 8.97 0.83 -7.37
CA GLN A 30 9.90 1.52 -8.30
C GLN A 30 9.67 1.01 -9.72
N SER A 31 9.19 1.89 -10.61
CA SER A 31 9.27 1.88 -12.10
C SER A 31 8.23 2.89 -12.60
N THR A 32 8.44 3.94 -13.42
CA THR A 32 9.46 4.27 -14.42
C THR A 32 9.48 5.79 -14.66
N SER A 33 10.66 6.28 -15.05
CA SER A 33 11.04 7.66 -15.35
C SER A 33 10.48 8.25 -16.65
N ALA A 34 10.53 9.59 -16.68
CA ALA A 34 10.64 10.53 -17.81
C ALA A 34 9.33 11.10 -18.38
N LEU A 35 9.16 12.43 -18.24
CA LEU A 35 9.06 13.41 -19.33
C LEU A 35 9.07 14.85 -18.76
N LYS A 36 9.81 15.75 -19.44
CA LYS A 36 10.02 17.16 -19.09
C LYS A 36 8.74 18.00 -19.27
N GLU A 37 8.43 18.87 -18.31
CA GLU A 37 7.25 19.75 -18.34
C GLU A 37 7.67 21.23 -18.54
N SER A 38 7.25 21.83 -19.66
CA SER A 38 7.28 23.28 -19.90
C SER A 38 5.98 23.89 -19.37
N ARG A 39 6.06 24.72 -18.34
CA ARG A 39 4.91 25.34 -17.69
C ARG A 39 4.52 26.65 -18.38
N ASP A 40 3.42 26.63 -19.14
CA ASP A 40 2.61 27.81 -19.39
C ASP A 40 1.43 27.82 -18.40
N LEU A 41 1.49 28.75 -17.44
CA LEU A 41 0.44 28.96 -16.46
C LEU A 41 -0.70 29.74 -17.10
N ARG A 42 -1.78 29.04 -17.46
CA ARG A 42 -3.09 29.68 -17.70
C ARG A 42 -4.16 28.94 -16.92
N ALA A 43 -4.45 29.47 -15.73
CA ALA A 43 -5.54 29.02 -14.88
C ALA A 43 -6.86 29.07 -15.65
N ARG A 44 -7.54 27.92 -15.73
CA ARG A 44 -8.88 27.78 -16.31
C ARG A 44 -9.76 27.02 -15.30
N PRO A 45 -11.03 27.42 -15.10
CA PRO A 45 -11.85 26.93 -13.99
C PRO A 45 -12.14 25.43 -14.13
N THR A 46 -12.03 24.72 -13.00
CA THR A 46 -12.25 23.29 -12.86
C THR A 46 -13.75 22.98 -12.84
N THR A 47 -14.39 22.97 -14.00
CA THR A 47 -15.58 22.13 -14.15
C THR A 47 -15.10 20.68 -14.16
N ARG A 48 -15.42 19.96 -13.09
CA ARG A 48 -15.15 18.53 -12.91
C ARG A 48 -15.98 17.74 -13.94
N THR A 49 -15.54 17.75 -15.19
CA THR A 49 -16.01 16.82 -16.20
C THR A 49 -15.48 15.44 -15.80
N GLN A 50 -16.39 14.51 -15.52
CA GLN A 50 -16.02 13.10 -15.48
C GLN A 50 -15.39 12.78 -16.83
N SER A 51 -14.06 12.67 -16.84
CA SER A 51 -13.30 12.30 -18.02
C SER A 51 -13.70 10.87 -18.33
N ARG A 52 -14.62 10.71 -19.27
CA ARG A 52 -14.95 9.39 -19.80
C ARG A 52 -13.64 8.77 -20.28
N PRO A 53 -13.36 7.51 -19.92
CA PRO A 53 -12.16 6.83 -20.37
C PRO A 53 -12.09 6.92 -21.89
N THR A 54 -10.92 7.32 -22.41
CA THR A 54 -10.73 7.40 -23.85
C THR A 54 -10.74 5.97 -24.42
N LYS A 55 -11.21 5.79 -25.65
CA LYS A 55 -11.21 4.46 -26.31
C LYS A 55 -9.82 3.81 -26.34
N GLN A 56 -8.76 4.62 -26.31
CA GLN A 56 -7.38 4.15 -26.22
C GLN A 56 -7.09 3.52 -24.85
N PHE A 57 -7.55 4.14 -23.77
CA PHE A 57 -7.42 3.62 -22.41
C PHE A 57 -8.16 2.29 -22.26
N GLU A 58 -9.41 2.20 -22.70
CA GLU A 58 -10.19 0.94 -22.64
C GLU A 58 -9.48 -0.18 -23.43
N SER A 59 -8.93 0.11 -24.60
CA SER A 59 -8.20 -0.87 -25.39
C SER A 59 -6.90 -1.35 -24.71
N ALA A 60 -6.23 -0.46 -23.97
CA ALA A 60 -5.03 -0.80 -23.22
C ALA A 60 -5.37 -1.65 -21.99
N VAL A 61 -6.41 -1.26 -21.22
CA VAL A 61 -6.92 -2.03 -20.08
C VAL A 61 -7.31 -3.43 -20.53
N ASN A 62 -8.11 -3.56 -21.59
CA ASN A 62 -8.54 -4.86 -22.08
C ASN A 62 -7.38 -5.77 -22.52
N ARG A 63 -6.33 -5.20 -23.14
CA ARG A 63 -5.13 -5.98 -23.49
C ARG A 63 -4.40 -6.50 -22.26
N THR A 64 -4.23 -5.66 -21.24
CA THR A 64 -3.55 -6.04 -20.00
C THR A 64 -4.37 -7.06 -19.21
N VAL A 65 -5.68 -6.86 -19.11
CA VAL A 65 -6.59 -7.77 -18.40
C VAL A 65 -6.60 -9.15 -19.04
N ASN A 66 -6.68 -9.22 -20.39
CA ASN A 66 -6.62 -10.49 -21.11
C ASN A 66 -5.26 -11.20 -21.02
N ALA A 67 -4.18 -10.45 -20.76
CA ALA A 67 -2.85 -11.03 -20.52
C ALA A 67 -2.70 -11.55 -19.08
N LEU A 68 -3.41 -10.96 -18.12
CA LEU A 68 -3.37 -11.33 -16.70
C LEU A 68 -4.24 -12.55 -16.39
N THR A 69 -5.42 -12.63 -17.00
CA THR A 69 -6.38 -13.70 -16.71
C THR A 69 -7.20 -14.06 -17.94
N SER A 70 -7.49 -15.36 -18.05
CA SER A 70 -8.44 -15.90 -19.03
C SER A 70 -9.87 -16.05 -18.45
N ASP A 71 -10.06 -15.79 -17.16
CA ASP A 71 -11.37 -15.85 -16.51
C ASP A 71 -12.16 -14.56 -16.79
N SER A 72 -13.33 -14.72 -17.43
CA SER A 72 -14.23 -13.62 -17.80
C SER A 72 -14.72 -12.81 -16.59
N THR A 73 -14.91 -13.46 -15.45
CA THR A 73 -15.40 -12.81 -14.23
C THR A 73 -14.31 -11.96 -13.60
N MET A 74 -13.10 -12.51 -13.51
CA MET A 74 -11.94 -11.80 -13.00
C MET A 74 -11.51 -10.65 -13.92
N ALA A 75 -11.67 -10.83 -15.24
CA ALA A 75 -11.41 -9.78 -16.22
C ALA A 75 -12.30 -8.55 -16.02
N SER A 76 -13.59 -8.76 -15.76
CA SER A 76 -14.53 -7.66 -15.47
C SER A 76 -14.12 -6.87 -14.24
N ILE A 77 -13.70 -7.57 -13.17
CA ILE A 77 -13.27 -6.92 -11.91
C ILE A 77 -12.03 -6.05 -12.14
N PHE A 78 -11.06 -6.56 -12.90
CA PHE A 78 -9.85 -5.79 -13.20
C PHE A 78 -10.12 -4.59 -14.10
N ALA A 79 -11.02 -4.72 -15.08
CA ALA A 79 -11.44 -3.59 -15.91
C ALA A 79 -12.11 -2.49 -15.07
N ASP A 80 -13.02 -2.86 -14.17
CA ASP A 80 -13.72 -1.90 -13.30
C ASP A 80 -12.78 -1.23 -12.29
N THR A 81 -11.83 -1.99 -11.73
CA THR A 81 -10.82 -1.47 -10.79
C THR A 81 -9.86 -0.51 -11.50
N ALA A 82 -9.43 -0.84 -12.72
CA ALA A 82 -8.56 0.02 -13.51
C ALA A 82 -9.27 1.32 -13.92
N ALA A 83 -10.57 1.26 -14.23
CA ALA A 83 -11.33 2.41 -14.68
C ALA A 83 -11.75 3.36 -13.55
N THR A 84 -12.06 2.84 -12.35
CA THR A 84 -12.65 3.64 -11.27
C THR A 84 -11.67 3.84 -10.13
N THR A 85 -11.34 2.78 -9.39
CA THR A 85 -10.58 2.86 -8.14
C THR A 85 -9.17 3.41 -8.33
N LEU A 86 -8.45 2.97 -9.36
CA LEU A 86 -7.08 3.44 -9.61
C LEU A 86 -7.05 4.91 -10.05
N GLN A 87 -8.02 5.33 -10.85
CA GLN A 87 -8.15 6.71 -11.28
C GLN A 87 -8.51 7.63 -10.11
N GLU A 88 -9.37 7.16 -9.20
CA GLU A 88 -9.74 7.90 -7.98
C GLU A 88 -8.54 8.06 -7.03
N GLN A 89 -7.75 7.01 -6.82
CA GLN A 89 -6.53 7.09 -6.00
C GLN A 89 -5.52 8.08 -6.56
N GLN A 90 -5.28 8.08 -7.88
CA GLN A 90 -4.36 9.04 -8.53
C GLN A 90 -4.79 10.51 -8.37
N VAL A 91 -6.09 10.77 -8.24
CA VAL A 91 -6.62 12.14 -8.08
C VAL A 91 -6.52 12.61 -6.63
N HIS A 92 -6.57 11.69 -5.66
CA HIS A 92 -6.60 12.00 -4.24
C HIS A 92 -5.23 12.02 -3.54
N GLU A 93 -4.16 11.52 -4.19
CA GLU A 93 -2.80 11.67 -3.66
C GLU A 93 -2.17 13.02 -4.08
N PRO A 94 -1.90 13.94 -3.14
CA PRO A 94 -1.11 15.12 -3.45
C PRO A 94 0.32 14.67 -3.75
N ARG A 95 0.74 14.79 -5.01
CA ARG A 95 2.11 14.46 -5.44
C ARG A 95 3.12 15.31 -4.65
N SER A 96 3.72 14.75 -3.60
CA SER A 96 4.84 15.34 -2.87
C SER A 96 6.09 15.21 -3.74
N ASN A 97 6.60 16.35 -4.21
CA ASN A 97 7.83 16.43 -5.00
C ASN A 97 9.06 16.23 -4.10
N VAL A 98 9.39 15.00 -3.71
CA VAL A 98 10.66 14.70 -3.02
C VAL A 98 11.58 13.91 -3.95
N LYS A 99 12.72 14.52 -4.28
CA LYS A 99 13.83 13.90 -5.02
C LYS A 99 14.73 13.19 -4.01
N SER A 100 14.84 11.86 -4.06
CA SER A 100 15.79 11.09 -3.27
C SER A 100 16.99 10.65 -4.14
N ASP A 101 18.17 11.10 -3.75
CA ASP A 101 19.47 10.80 -4.35
C ASP A 101 20.14 9.68 -3.52
N ILE A 102 20.55 8.61 -4.20
CA ILE A 102 21.59 7.61 -3.86
C ILE A 102 21.57 7.01 -2.44
N ILE A 103 21.04 5.78 -2.31
CA ILE A 103 21.26 4.88 -1.16
C ILE A 103 22.34 3.87 -1.54
N ASP A 104 23.46 3.93 -0.83
CA ASP A 104 24.47 2.88 -0.74
C ASP A 104 23.86 1.71 0.07
N THR A 105 23.90 0.49 -0.45
CA THR A 105 23.19 -0.67 0.10
C THR A 105 24.10 -1.49 1.03
N PRO A 106 23.89 -1.52 2.36
CA PRO A 106 24.56 -2.51 3.20
C PRO A 106 23.86 -3.87 3.06
N SER A 107 24.67 -4.91 2.82
CA SER A 107 24.28 -6.32 2.72
C SER A 107 23.57 -6.77 4.00
N VAL A 108 22.26 -7.05 3.91
CA VAL A 108 21.46 -7.65 5.00
C VAL A 108 21.56 -9.17 4.89
N GLU A 109 22.60 -9.74 5.48
CA GLU A 109 22.69 -11.17 5.72
C GLU A 109 21.91 -11.51 7.00
N SER A 110 20.98 -12.47 6.90
CA SER A 110 20.15 -13.04 7.98
C SER A 110 18.97 -12.21 8.47
N VAL A 111 17.80 -12.47 7.87
CA VAL A 111 16.48 -12.04 8.33
C VAL A 111 15.98 -12.91 9.50
N ASP A 112 16.66 -14.04 9.78
CA ASP A 112 16.30 -15.00 10.83
C ASP A 112 16.48 -14.46 12.26
N ASP A 113 17.50 -13.61 12.50
CA ASP A 113 17.73 -12.99 13.81
C ASP A 113 16.65 -11.96 14.19
N THR A 114 15.98 -11.37 13.20
CA THR A 114 14.98 -10.32 13.42
C THR A 114 13.61 -10.90 13.80
N PHE A 115 13.29 -12.11 13.36
CA PHE A 115 11.95 -12.71 13.54
C PHE A 115 11.91 -13.97 14.41
N GLY A 116 13.06 -14.59 14.73
CA GLY A 116 13.12 -15.91 15.38
C GLY A 116 12.40 -16.00 16.74
N GLU A 117 12.76 -15.16 17.71
CA GLU A 117 12.19 -15.24 19.07
C GLU A 117 10.79 -14.60 19.17
N ALA A 118 10.54 -13.54 18.39
CA ALA A 118 9.26 -12.84 18.45
C ALA A 118 8.13 -13.71 17.88
N ALA A 119 8.33 -14.33 16.71
CA ALA A 119 7.30 -15.11 16.02
C ALA A 119 6.77 -16.30 16.85
N GLN A 120 7.63 -16.94 17.64
CA GLN A 120 7.23 -18.06 18.51
C GLN A 120 6.27 -17.61 19.64
N ASN A 121 6.43 -16.39 20.17
CA ASN A 121 5.55 -15.85 21.19
C ASN A 121 4.14 -15.55 20.65
N TRP A 122 4.03 -15.09 19.39
CA TRP A 122 2.75 -14.87 18.73
C TRP A 122 2.03 -16.18 18.43
N ALA A 123 2.76 -17.19 17.94
CA ALA A 123 2.19 -18.51 17.68
C ALA A 123 1.66 -19.16 18.97
N ALA A 124 2.41 -19.06 20.07
CA ALA A 124 1.97 -19.58 21.37
C ALA A 124 0.69 -18.90 21.87
N LEU A 125 0.58 -17.56 21.75
CA LEU A 125 -0.62 -16.80 22.13
C LEU A 125 -1.83 -17.07 21.23
N ALA A 126 -1.61 -17.33 19.94
CA ALA A 126 -2.70 -17.60 18.98
C ALA A 126 -3.31 -19.00 19.16
N PHE A 127 -2.52 -19.98 19.63
CA PHE A 127 -2.94 -21.38 19.74
C PHE A 127 -3.00 -21.90 21.19
N SER A 128 -2.79 -21.06 22.22
CA SER A 128 -2.81 -21.48 23.63
C SER A 128 -4.17 -21.95 24.15
N ASP A 129 -5.27 -21.62 23.46
CA ASP A 129 -6.63 -22.06 23.84
C ASP A 129 -6.96 -23.50 23.44
N ALA A 130 -6.06 -24.22 22.75
CA ALA A 130 -6.31 -25.59 22.31
C ALA A 130 -6.20 -26.67 23.41
N LYS A 131 -5.95 -26.31 24.68
CA LYS A 131 -5.71 -27.29 25.77
C LYS A 131 -6.55 -27.05 27.03
N LYS A 132 -7.87 -26.86 26.89
CA LYS A 132 -8.79 -26.92 28.04
C LYS A 132 -10.13 -27.59 27.75
N THR A 133 -10.08 -28.82 27.26
CA THR A 133 -11.17 -29.80 27.40
C THR A 133 -10.57 -31.19 27.34
N GLU A 134 -10.31 -31.80 28.50
CA GLU A 134 -10.57 -33.23 28.77
C GLU A 134 -10.14 -33.61 30.21
N GLY A 135 -11.11 -34.10 30.99
CA GLY A 135 -10.91 -35.17 31.99
C GLY A 135 -10.53 -34.81 33.44
N ASN A 136 -11.52 -34.48 34.27
CA ASN A 136 -12.06 -35.35 35.35
C ASN A 136 -13.10 -34.57 36.17
#